data_AF-A0A3C0IYE6-F1
#
_entry.id   AF-A0A3C0IYE6-F1
#
_cell.length_a   1.000
_cell.length_b   1.000
_cell.length_c   1.000
_cell.angle_alpha   90.00
_cell.angle_beta   90.00
_cell.angle_gamma   90.00
#
_symmetry.space_group_name_H-M   'P 1'
#
loop_
_entity.id
_entity.type
_entity.pdbx_description
1 polymer ?
#
loop_
_entity_poly.entity_id
_entity_poly.type
_entity_poly.pdbx_seq_one_letter_code
_entity_poly.pdbx_strand_id
1 'polypeptide(L)'
;DFERFVSICKSRYGPGWGVQHRRAKLQEAASELKAFLVEWRLAREDPASGMVLLMPALGRVTGEYPAEFDEKLSADLAAKE
;
A
#
# COMPACT_ATOMS: atom_id res chain seq x y z
N ASP A 1 -4.31 9.86 8.17
CA ASP A 1 -5.00 8.65 7.68
C ASP A 1 -4.27 7.90 6.58
N PHE A 2 -3.88 8.54 5.49
CA PHE A 2 -3.21 7.85 4.38
C PHE A 2 -1.97 7.05 4.81
N GLU A 3 -1.04 7.65 5.56
CA GLU A 3 0.14 6.93 6.11
C GLU A 3 -0.22 5.74 7.01
N ARG A 4 -1.33 5.83 7.74
CA ARG A 4 -1.83 4.71 8.56
C ARG A 4 -2.26 3.54 7.69
N PHE A 5 -2.95 3.80 6.57
CA PHE A 5 -3.29 2.75 5.61
C PHE A 5 -2.04 2.14 4.98
N VAL A 6 -1.06 2.97 4.59
CA VAL A 6 0.23 2.50 4.08
C VAL A 6 0.95 1.63 5.12
N SER A 7 0.88 1.99 6.41
CA SER A 7 1.46 1.21 7.50
C SER A 7 0.82 -0.18 7.60
N ILE A 8 -0.51 -0.26 7.50
CA ILE A 8 -1.25 -1.53 7.48
C ILE A 8 -0.81 -2.37 6.28
N CYS A 9 -0.74 -1.78 5.08
CA CYS A 9 -0.26 -2.46 3.88
C CYS A 9 1.19 -2.95 4.04
N LYS A 10 2.08 -2.14 4.63
CA LYS A 10 3.49 -2.49 4.86
C LYS A 10 3.63 -3.61 5.88
N SER A 11 2.82 -3.59 6.94
CA SER A 11 2.82 -4.64 7.97
C SER A 11 2.35 -5.98 7.40
N ARG A 12 1.29 -5.96 6.57
CA ARG A 12 0.68 -7.18 6.02
C ARG A 12 1.41 -7.72 4.79
N TYR A 13 1.76 -6.84 3.86
CA TYR A 13 2.27 -7.23 2.53
C TYR A 13 3.72 -6.80 2.27
N GLY A 14 4.36 -6.11 3.21
CA GLY A 14 5.75 -5.62 3.07
C GLY A 14 6.80 -6.69 2.70
N PRO A 15 6.70 -7.96 3.13
CA PRO A 15 7.61 -9.01 2.66
C PRO A 15 7.49 -9.30 1.14
N GLY A 16 6.38 -8.92 0.51
CA GLY A 16 6.15 -9.04 -0.94
C GLY A 16 6.53 -7.79 -1.73
N TRP A 17 6.89 -6.69 -1.04
CA TRP A 17 7.31 -5.47 -1.71
C TRP A 17 8.74 -5.58 -2.24
N GLY A 18 9.04 -4.84 -3.30
CA GLY A 18 10.40 -4.62 -3.79
C GLY A 18 11.32 -4.10 -2.67
N VAL A 19 12.60 -4.48 -2.74
CA VAL A 19 13.58 -4.22 -1.66
C VAL A 19 13.64 -2.74 -1.29
N GLN A 20 13.54 -1.84 -2.26
CA GLN A 20 13.55 -0.39 -2.05
C GLN A 20 12.40 0.06 -1.14
N HIS A 21 11.15 -0.34 -1.41
CA HIS A 21 9.98 0.08 -0.64
C HIS A 21 9.90 -0.63 0.73
N ARG A 22 10.48 -1.84 0.82
CA ARG A 22 10.60 -2.55 2.10
C ARG A 22 11.50 -1.79 3.08
N ARG A 23 12.63 -1.28 2.59
CA ARG A 23 13.62 -0.55 3.40
C ARG A 23 13.30 0.94 3.59
N ALA A 24 12.49 1.53 2.71
CA ALA A 24 12.06 2.93 2.84
C ALA A 24 11.36 3.19 4.17
N LYS A 25 11.53 4.41 4.71
CA LYS A 25 10.74 4.88 5.85
C LYS A 25 9.27 4.94 5.44
N LEU A 26 8.37 4.80 6.42
CA LEU A 26 6.93 4.79 6.16
C LEU A 26 6.48 6.05 5.40
N GLN A 27 6.97 7.22 5.79
CA GLN A 27 6.64 8.51 5.17
C GLN A 27 7.14 8.59 3.72
N GLU A 28 8.33 8.07 3.43
CA GLU A 28 8.90 8.02 2.08
C GLU A 28 8.03 7.13 1.18
N ALA A 29 7.71 5.91 1.65
CA ALA A 29 6.85 4.98 0.93
C ALA A 29 5.43 5.54 0.72
N ALA A 30 4.87 6.23 1.71
CA ALA A 30 3.57 6.86 1.60
C ALA A 30 3.57 8.02 0.60
N SER A 31 4.61 8.86 0.63
CA SER A 31 4.75 9.98 -0.32
C SER A 31 4.87 9.46 -1.76
N GLU A 32 5.72 8.46 -1.98
CA GLU A 32 5.92 7.82 -3.28
C GLU A 32 4.64 7.17 -3.80
N LEU A 33 3.94 6.40 -2.94
CA LEU A 33 2.66 5.80 -3.32
C LEU A 33 1.61 6.86 -3.65
N LYS A 34 1.49 7.93 -2.86
CA LYS A 34 0.55 9.02 -3.13
C LYS A 34 0.84 9.67 -4.48
N ALA A 35 2.10 9.99 -4.76
CA ALA A 35 2.52 10.58 -6.02
C ALA A 35 2.15 9.67 -7.21
N PHE A 36 2.46 8.37 -7.11
CA PHE A 36 2.07 7.38 -8.12
C PHE A 36 0.56 7.34 -8.34
N LEU A 37 -0.23 7.25 -7.25
CA LEU A 37 -1.68 7.21 -7.36
C LEU A 37 -2.25 8.49 -8.00
N VAL A 38 -1.69 9.66 -7.71
CA VAL A 38 -2.12 10.92 -8.31
C VAL A 38 -1.75 11.01 -9.79
N GLU A 39 -0.52 10.64 -10.15
CA GLU A 39 -0.04 10.60 -11.53
C GLU A 39 -0.92 9.70 -12.40
N TRP A 40 -1.30 8.53 -11.88
CA TRP A 40 -2.16 7.56 -12.54
C TRP A 40 -3.66 7.89 -12.44
N ARG A 41 -4.03 9.03 -11.86
CA ARG A 41 -5.42 9.45 -11.63
C ARG A 41 -6.24 8.46 -10.79
N LEU A 42 -5.57 7.67 -9.96
CA LEU A 42 -6.13 6.73 -8.98
C LEU A 42 -6.39 7.40 -7.61
N ALA A 43 -5.77 8.55 -7.35
CA ALA A 43 -6.07 9.41 -6.22
C ALA A 43 -6.05 10.89 -6.62
N ARG A 44 -6.60 11.74 -5.76
CA ARG A 44 -6.45 13.20 -5.78
C ARG A 44 -6.09 13.69 -4.39
N GLU A 45 -5.32 14.76 -4.31
CA GLU A 45 -5.07 15.46 -3.05
C GLU A 45 -5.80 16.80 -3.11
N ASP A 46 -6.60 17.09 -2.08
CA ASP A 46 -7.18 18.41 -1.90
C ASP A 46 -6.08 19.37 -1.40
N PRO A 47 -5.69 20.39 -2.19
CA PRO A 47 -4.61 21.29 -1.82
C PRO A 47 -4.92 22.16 -0.59
N ALA A 48 -6.20 22.33 -0.23
CA ALA A 48 -6.59 23.15 0.92
C ALA A 48 -6.51 22.38 2.24
N SER A 49 -6.88 21.09 2.25
CA SER A 49 -6.96 20.27 3.46
C SER A 49 -5.86 19.20 3.56
N GLY A 50 -5.14 18.91 2.48
CA GLY A 50 -4.23 17.77 2.39
C GLY A 50 -4.94 16.41 2.37
N MET A 51 -6.27 16.41 2.20
CA MET A 51 -7.05 15.18 2.18
C MET A 51 -6.78 14.38 0.89
N VAL A 52 -6.47 13.10 1.05
CA VAL A 52 -6.29 12.18 -0.07
C VAL A 52 -7.62 11.50 -0.39
N LEU A 53 -8.16 11.76 -1.57
CA LEU A 53 -9.34 11.11 -2.12
C LEU A 53 -8.93 9.97 -3.06
N LEU A 54 -9.27 8.73 -2.71
CA LEU A 54 -9.08 7.59 -3.60
C LEU A 54 -10.18 7.56 -4.65
N MET A 55 -9.80 7.44 -5.92
CA MET A 55 -10.74 7.46 -7.04
C MET A 55 -11.31 6.06 -7.28
N PRO A 56 -12.56 5.92 -7.75
CA PRO A 56 -13.16 4.62 -8.06
C PRO A 56 -12.34 3.75 -9.03
N ALA A 57 -11.48 4.36 -9.86
CA ALA A 57 -10.56 3.65 -10.74
C ALA A 57 -9.60 2.74 -9.96
N LEU A 58 -9.14 3.13 -8.77
CA LEU A 58 -8.26 2.31 -7.93
C LEU A 58 -8.92 0.99 -7.53
N GLY A 59 -10.23 1.00 -7.25
CA GLY A 59 -10.98 -0.20 -6.89
C GLY A 59 -11.12 -1.23 -8.02
N ARG A 60 -10.71 -0.89 -9.25
CA ARG A 60 -10.67 -1.81 -10.39
C ARG A 60 -9.26 -2.38 -10.65
N VAL A 61 -8.26 -1.90 -9.93
CA VAL A 61 -6.89 -2.41 -10.03
C VAL A 61 -6.75 -3.58 -9.07
N THR A 62 -6.49 -4.76 -9.62
CA THR A 62 -6.22 -5.97 -8.85
C THR A 62 -4.84 -6.51 -9.20
N GLY A 63 -4.27 -7.28 -8.30
CA GLY A 63 -3.01 -7.98 -8.50
C GLY A 63 -2.96 -9.17 -7.57
N GLU A 64 -2.31 -10.23 -8.02
CA GLU A 64 -2.11 -11.45 -7.23
C GLU A 64 -0.63 -11.56 -6.89
N TYR A 65 -0.34 -11.90 -5.64
CA TYR A 65 0.99 -12.34 -5.27
C TYR A 65 1.18 -13.80 -5.71
N PRO A 66 2.43 -14.27 -5.87
CA PRO A 66 2.68 -15.69 -6.09
C PRO A 66 2.05 -16.55 -4.99
N ALA A 67 1.55 -17.74 -5.33
CA ALA A 67 0.84 -18.61 -4.39
C ALA A 67 1.65 -18.92 -3.13
N GLU A 68 2.98 -19.08 -3.27
CA GLU A 68 3.88 -19.35 -2.16
C GLU A 68 3.96 -18.18 -1.16
N PHE A 69 3.73 -16.96 -1.63
CA PHE A 69 3.65 -15.78 -0.77
C PHE A 69 2.36 -15.78 0.05
N ASP A 70 1.23 -16.06 -0.59
CA ASP A 70 -0.08 -16.07 0.07
C ASP A 70 -0.19 -17.21 1.10
N GLU A 71 0.33 -18.40 0.77
CA GLU A 71 0.43 -19.53 1.70
C GLU A 71 1.25 -19.15 2.94
N LYS A 72 2.43 -18.57 2.74
CA LYS A 72 3.28 -18.11 3.85
C LYS A 72 2.61 -17.03 4.68
N LEU A 73 1.97 -16.05 4.04
CA LEU A 73 1.25 -14.99 4.72
C LEU A 73 0.11 -15.54 5.57
N SER A 74 -0.64 -16.51 5.06
CA SER A 74 -1.74 -17.15 5.79
C SER A 74 -1.25 -17.92 7.02
N ALA A 75 -0.14 -18.66 6.90
CA ALA A 75 0.50 -19.35 8.02
C ALA A 75 1.01 -18.37 9.09
N ASP A 76 1.65 -17.26 8.69
CA ASP A 76 2.17 -16.23 9.59
C ASP A 76 1.05 -15.48 10.34
N LEU A 77 -0.14 -15.37 9.75
CA LEU A 77 -1.33 -14.79 10.39
C LEU A 77 -1.95 -15.76 11.39
N ALA A 78 -2.11 -17.04 11.03
CA ALA A 78 -2.67 -18.06 11.91
C ALA A 78 -1.78 -18.34 13.15
N ALA A 79 -0.46 -18.14 13.03
CA ALA A 79 0.47 -18.31 14.15
C ALA A 79 0.47 -17.13 15.16
N LYS A 80 -0.25 -16.04 14.86
CA LYS A 80 -0.35 -14.84 15.70
C LYS A 80 -1.69 -14.71 16.44
N GLU A 81 -2.64 -15.61 16.16
CA GLU A 81 -3.92 -15.75 16.87
C GLU A 81 -3.82 -16.80 18.00
#